data_AF-A0A9E3EWQ8-F1
#
_entry.id   AF-A0A9E3EWQ8-F1
#
_cell.length_a   1.000
_cell.length_b   1.000
_cell.length_c   1.000
_cell.angle_alpha   90.00
_cell.angle_beta   90.00
_cell.angle_gamma   90.00
#
_symmetry.space_group_name_H-M   'P 1'
#
loop_
_entity.id
_entity.type
_entity.pdbx_description
1 polymer ?
#
loop_
_entity_poly.entity_id
_entity_poly.type
_entity_poly.pdbx_seq_one_letter_code
_entity_poly.pdbx_strand_id
1 'polypeptide(L)'
;ASKRIIDLLVQEGVGTIIVGKNPFWKQEAGMGRRNNQNFVQIPHARFIEMLTYKAELVGIKVEVQEESYTSKASFLDLDPIPTYKPNDGTGYIFSGKRIGRRSRLYRTKDGKIICADVNGSYNILRKRKPDAFANVDAKGIAAYVVQPSRLAITV
;
A
#
# COMPACT_ATOMS: atom_id res chain seq x y z
N ALA A 1 -6.22 17.21 4.66
CA ALA A 1 -5.84 15.84 4.25
C ALA A 1 -5.38 14.99 5.44
N SER A 2 -4.13 15.12 5.92
CA SER A 2 -3.58 14.24 6.97
C SER A 2 -4.34 14.30 8.30
N LYS A 3 -4.79 15.49 8.74
CA LYS A 3 -5.59 15.64 9.97
C LYS A 3 -6.87 14.80 9.93
N ARG A 4 -7.65 14.91 8.85
CA ARG A 4 -8.89 14.14 8.66
C ARG A 4 -8.67 12.63 8.65
N ILE A 5 -7.53 12.16 8.15
CA ILE A 5 -7.16 10.73 8.22
C ILE A 5 -6.93 10.35 9.68
N ILE A 6 -6.14 11.11 10.41
CA ILE A 6 -5.88 10.84 11.83
C ILE A 6 -7.17 10.90 12.66
N ASP A 7 -8.02 11.90 12.45
CA ASP A 7 -9.30 12.03 13.16
C ASP A 7 -10.18 10.79 12.95
N LEU A 8 -10.26 10.28 11.71
CA LEU A 8 -10.97 9.05 11.40
C LEU A 8 -10.33 7.83 12.09
N LEU A 9 -9.00 7.70 12.03
CA LEU A 9 -8.30 6.58 12.65
C LEU A 9 -8.45 6.56 14.18
N VAL A 10 -8.52 7.73 14.81
CA VAL A 10 -8.83 7.86 16.24
C VAL A 10 -10.26 7.40 16.53
N GLN A 11 -11.24 7.81 15.72
CA GLN A 11 -12.63 7.36 15.86
C GLN A 11 -12.78 5.84 15.74
N GLU A 12 -12.02 5.23 14.83
CA GLU A 12 -11.99 3.79 14.60
C GLU A 12 -11.10 3.02 15.60
N GLY A 13 -10.46 3.72 16.56
CA GLY A 13 -9.61 3.09 17.59
C GLY A 13 -8.32 2.46 17.04
N VAL A 14 -7.80 2.94 15.91
CA VAL A 14 -6.60 2.39 15.26
C VAL A 14 -5.34 2.84 15.97
N GLY A 15 -4.58 1.90 16.53
CA GLY A 15 -3.33 2.19 17.26
C GLY A 15 -2.05 2.19 16.42
N THR A 16 -2.06 1.67 15.19
CA THR A 16 -0.86 1.57 14.35
C THR A 16 -1.17 1.71 12.86
N ILE A 17 -0.38 2.51 12.16
CA ILE A 17 -0.44 2.72 10.72
C ILE A 17 0.83 2.15 10.09
N ILE A 18 0.68 1.38 9.01
CA ILE A 18 1.81 0.91 8.21
C ILE A 18 1.76 1.61 6.85
N VAL A 19 2.87 2.25 6.47
CA VAL A 19 2.97 3.04 5.23
C VAL A 19 4.03 2.45 4.32
N GLY A 20 3.65 2.15 3.08
CA GLY A 20 4.58 1.77 2.02
C GLY A 20 5.44 2.97 1.57
N LYS A 21 6.75 2.80 1.50
CA LYS A 21 7.66 3.80 0.92
C LYS A 21 8.93 3.13 0.39
N ASN A 22 9.25 3.39 -0.88
CA ASN A 22 10.52 3.03 -1.47
C ASN A 22 11.48 4.23 -1.52
N PRO A 23 12.73 4.11 -1.04
CA PRO A 23 13.76 5.13 -1.24
C PRO A 23 13.94 5.42 -2.73
N PHE A 24 14.07 6.71 -3.07
CA PHE A 24 14.39 7.17 -4.44
C PHE A 24 13.45 6.73 -5.57
N TRP A 25 12.29 6.13 -5.29
CA TRP A 25 11.31 5.63 -6.28
C TRP A 25 10.80 6.65 -7.32
N LYS A 26 11.09 7.93 -7.12
CA LYS A 26 10.77 9.04 -8.03
C LYS A 26 11.90 9.39 -8.99
N GLN A 27 13.13 8.99 -8.67
CA GLN A 27 14.27 9.20 -9.56
C GLN A 27 14.13 8.24 -10.74
N GLU A 28 14.33 8.76 -11.96
CA GLU A 28 14.36 7.98 -13.20
C GLU A 28 13.15 7.05 -13.43
N ALA A 29 11.97 7.46 -12.96
CA ALA A 29 10.75 6.67 -13.14
C ALA A 29 10.51 6.38 -14.63
N GLY A 30 10.44 5.11 -15.02
CA GLY A 30 10.23 4.69 -16.42
C GLY A 30 8.78 4.77 -16.90
N MET A 31 7.99 5.80 -16.53
CA MET A 31 6.54 5.86 -16.81
C MET A 31 6.13 6.76 -17.98
N GLY A 32 7.12 7.35 -18.68
CA GLY A 32 6.93 8.28 -19.79
C GLY A 32 6.76 9.74 -19.33
N ARG A 33 7.13 10.69 -20.20
CA ARG A 33 7.31 12.12 -19.88
C ARG A 33 6.17 12.75 -19.07
N ARG A 34 4.93 12.69 -19.56
CA ARG A 34 3.76 13.31 -18.90
C ARG A 34 3.45 12.68 -17.54
N ASN A 35 3.57 11.35 -17.44
CA ASN A 35 3.28 10.64 -16.19
C ASN A 35 4.38 10.86 -15.14
N ASN A 36 5.63 10.89 -15.56
CA ASN A 36 6.76 11.20 -14.69
C ASN A 36 6.61 12.59 -14.09
N GLN A 37 6.25 13.59 -14.90
CA GLN A 37 6.02 14.94 -14.42
C GLN A 37 4.93 14.96 -13.33
N ASN A 38 3.78 14.34 -13.57
CA ASN A 38 2.72 14.26 -12.57
C ASN A 38 3.16 13.51 -11.30
N PHE A 39 3.92 12.42 -11.44
CA PHE A 39 4.34 11.58 -10.32
C PHE A 39 5.40 12.26 -9.43
N VAL A 40 6.41 12.88 -10.05
CA VAL A 40 7.50 13.57 -9.33
C VAL A 40 6.95 14.74 -8.53
N GLN A 41 5.92 15.44 -9.04
CA GLN A 41 5.28 16.58 -8.38
C GLN A 41 4.46 16.23 -7.13
N ILE A 42 4.03 14.97 -6.94
CA ILE A 42 3.21 14.58 -5.76
C ILE A 42 4.09 14.55 -4.50
N PRO A 43 3.90 15.39 -3.47
CA PRO A 43 4.83 15.50 -2.33
C PRO A 43 4.69 14.35 -1.31
N HIS A 44 4.94 13.11 -1.73
CA HIS A 44 4.70 11.90 -0.93
C HIS A 44 5.50 11.86 0.39
N ALA A 45 6.80 12.19 0.34
CA ALA A 45 7.64 12.18 1.55
C ALA A 45 7.12 13.18 2.60
N ARG A 46 6.86 14.42 2.17
CA ARG A 46 6.26 15.46 3.02
C ARG A 46 4.89 15.07 3.55
N PHE A 47 4.08 14.37 2.75
CA PHE A 47 2.80 13.86 3.23
C PHE A 47 2.95 12.83 4.33
N ILE A 48 3.89 11.87 4.18
CA ILE A 48 4.20 10.89 5.22
C ILE A 48 4.70 11.59 6.48
N GLU A 49 5.62 12.55 6.37
CA GLU A 49 6.11 13.33 7.52
C GLU A 49 4.98 14.03 8.27
N MET A 50 4.08 14.71 7.55
CA MET A 50 2.90 15.35 8.15
C MET A 50 1.90 14.36 8.75
N LEU A 51 1.82 13.14 8.21
CA LEU A 51 0.97 12.08 8.73
C LEU A 51 1.56 11.53 10.03
N THR A 52 2.85 11.19 10.03
CA THR A 52 3.61 10.69 11.18
C THR A 52 3.53 11.67 12.33
N TYR A 53 3.86 12.94 12.09
CA TYR A 53 3.79 13.99 13.12
C TYR A 53 2.41 14.05 13.79
N LYS A 54 1.33 14.01 13.00
CA LYS A 54 -0.04 14.09 13.55
C LYS A 54 -0.50 12.81 14.24
N ALA A 55 -0.07 11.66 13.73
CA ALA A 55 -0.34 10.37 14.35
C ALA A 55 0.32 10.27 15.74
N GLU A 56 1.58 10.67 15.84
CA GLU A 56 2.34 10.65 17.10
C GLU A 56 1.69 11.55 18.17
N LEU A 57 1.16 12.71 17.79
CA LEU A 57 0.44 13.62 18.71
C LEU A 57 -0.79 12.98 19.36
N VAL A 58 -1.42 11.99 18.70
CA VAL A 58 -2.60 11.27 19.22
C VAL A 58 -2.26 9.85 19.69
N GLY A 59 -0.97 9.52 19.83
CA GLY A 59 -0.51 8.21 20.30
C GLY A 59 -0.60 7.08 19.27
N ILE A 60 -0.83 7.38 18.00
CA ILE A 60 -0.85 6.39 16.92
C ILE A 60 0.56 6.15 16.41
N LYS A 61 1.01 4.89 16.41
CA LYS A 61 2.32 4.50 15.89
C LYS A 61 2.33 4.47 14.36
N VAL A 62 3.35 5.03 13.72
CA VAL A 62 3.54 4.93 12.27
C VAL A 62 4.78 4.12 11.94
N GLU A 63 4.62 3.05 11.16
CA GLU A 63 5.72 2.19 10.70
C GLU A 63 5.87 2.28 9.18
N VAL A 64 7.06 2.65 8.71
CA VAL A 64 7.36 2.71 7.28
C VAL A 64 7.91 1.37 6.82
N GLN A 65 7.35 0.82 5.73
CA GLN A 65 7.71 -0.46 5.15
C GLN A 65 8.12 -0.28 3.68
N GLU A 66 9.19 -0.96 3.29
CA GLU A 66 9.60 -1.05 1.88
C GLU A 66 8.53 -1.82 1.08
N GLU A 67 8.09 -1.24 -0.04
CA GLU A 67 6.88 -1.64 -0.76
C GLU A 67 7.15 -2.17 -2.18
N SER A 68 8.37 -2.60 -2.49
CA SER A 68 8.66 -3.25 -3.78
C SER A 68 7.70 -4.40 -4.05
N TYR A 69 7.26 -4.46 -5.30
CA TYR A 69 6.38 -5.48 -5.86
C TYR A 69 4.99 -5.62 -5.21
N THR A 70 4.64 -4.82 -4.20
CA THR A 70 3.34 -4.88 -3.50
C THR A 70 2.13 -4.63 -4.39
N SER A 71 2.28 -3.85 -5.47
CA SER A 71 1.22 -3.60 -6.45
C SER A 71 1.16 -4.63 -7.59
N LYS A 72 2.13 -5.54 -7.67
CA LYS A 72 2.23 -6.59 -8.70
C LYS A 72 1.86 -7.96 -8.13
N ALA A 73 2.37 -8.29 -6.95
CA ALA A 73 2.06 -9.51 -6.23
C ALA A 73 0.56 -9.61 -5.93
N SER A 74 0.02 -10.82 -6.04
CA SER A 74 -1.35 -11.08 -5.63
C SER A 74 -1.41 -11.28 -4.12
N PHE A 75 -2.28 -10.51 -3.47
CA PHE A 75 -2.56 -10.71 -2.06
C PHE A 75 -3.27 -12.06 -1.84
N LEU A 76 -4.34 -12.31 -2.61
CA LEU A 76 -5.19 -13.49 -2.42
C LEU A 76 -4.52 -14.81 -2.83
N ASP A 77 -3.59 -14.77 -3.79
CA ASP A 77 -2.84 -15.97 -4.20
C ASP A 77 -1.57 -16.20 -3.36
N LEU A 78 -1.35 -15.38 -2.32
CA LEU A 78 -0.20 -15.45 -1.41
C LEU A 78 1.17 -15.39 -2.12
N ASP A 79 1.27 -14.60 -3.19
CA ASP A 79 2.51 -14.47 -3.96
C ASP A 79 3.70 -14.03 -3.07
N PRO A 80 4.92 -14.55 -3.29
CA PRO A 80 6.09 -14.05 -2.61
C PRO A 80 6.31 -12.56 -2.96
N ILE A 81 6.59 -11.73 -1.96
CA ILE A 81 6.83 -10.29 -2.13
C ILE A 81 8.32 -10.00 -1.85
N PRO A 82 9.20 -10.18 -2.84
CA PRO A 82 10.62 -9.92 -2.65
C PRO A 82 10.89 -8.43 -2.40
N THR A 83 12.04 -8.12 -1.83
CA THR A 83 12.57 -6.76 -1.78
C THR A 83 13.39 -6.52 -3.03
N TYR A 84 13.19 -5.40 -3.71
CA TYR A 84 13.98 -5.06 -4.88
C TYR A 84 15.45 -4.91 -4.50
N LYS A 85 16.31 -5.63 -5.22
CA LYS A 85 17.77 -5.53 -5.11
C LYS A 85 18.30 -5.06 -6.46
N PRO A 86 19.07 -3.96 -6.51
CA PRO A 86 19.77 -3.57 -7.73
C PRO A 86 20.66 -4.73 -8.20
N ASN A 87 20.70 -4.99 -9.51
CA ASN A 87 21.49 -6.06 -10.15
C ASN A 87 21.04 -7.50 -9.86
N ASP A 88 19.87 -7.68 -9.25
CA ASP A 88 19.22 -8.99 -9.16
C ASP A 88 18.50 -9.24 -10.49
N GLY A 89 19.11 -10.03 -11.39
CA GLY A 89 18.56 -10.37 -12.71
C GLY A 89 17.34 -11.30 -12.66
N THR A 90 16.77 -11.54 -11.47
CA THR A 90 15.59 -12.39 -11.30
C THR A 90 14.33 -11.70 -11.82
N GLY A 91 13.76 -12.28 -12.88
CA GLY A 91 12.41 -11.94 -13.33
C GLY A 91 11.38 -12.55 -12.38
N TYR A 92 10.74 -11.72 -11.56
CA TYR A 92 9.64 -12.17 -10.72
C TYR A 92 8.33 -12.26 -11.52
N ILE A 93 7.75 -13.45 -11.56
CA ILE A 93 6.44 -13.71 -12.16
C ILE A 93 5.42 -13.76 -11.03
N PHE A 94 4.43 -12.87 -11.10
CA PHE A 94 3.31 -12.83 -10.16
C PHE A 94 2.10 -13.50 -10.79
N SER A 95 1.27 -14.13 -9.95
CA SER A 95 0.14 -14.94 -10.40
C SER A 95 -1.04 -14.09 -10.89
N GLY A 96 -1.21 -12.91 -10.29
CA GLY A 96 -2.23 -11.93 -10.68
C GLY A 96 -1.71 -10.80 -11.57
N LYS A 97 -2.63 -9.95 -12.03
CA LYS A 97 -2.32 -8.79 -12.88
C LYS A 97 -3.28 -7.63 -12.65
N ARG A 98 -2.74 -6.42 -12.73
CA ARG A 98 -3.54 -5.18 -12.71
C ARG A 98 -4.32 -5.03 -14.04
N ILE A 99 -5.63 -4.79 -13.96
CA ILE A 99 -6.53 -4.69 -15.13
C ILE A 99 -6.55 -3.24 -15.63
N GLY A 100 -5.44 -2.76 -16.20
CA GLY A 100 -5.34 -1.37 -16.69
C GLY A 100 -5.22 -0.33 -15.56
N ARG A 101 -4.65 0.84 -15.90
CA ARG A 101 -4.32 1.87 -14.89
C ARG A 101 -5.55 2.63 -14.38
N ARG A 102 -6.56 2.87 -15.23
CA ARG A 102 -7.73 3.72 -14.92
C ARG A 102 -8.85 2.99 -14.16
N SER A 103 -8.94 1.68 -14.30
CA SER A 103 -9.99 0.88 -13.65
C SER A 103 -9.80 0.77 -12.13
N ARG A 104 -8.55 0.91 -11.64
CA ARG A 104 -8.16 0.62 -10.26
C ARG A 104 -8.48 -0.82 -9.83
N LEU A 105 -8.51 -1.75 -10.79
CA LEU A 105 -8.83 -3.16 -10.56
C LEU A 105 -7.59 -4.05 -10.68
N TYR A 106 -7.58 -5.13 -9.91
CA TYR A 106 -6.59 -6.20 -9.92
C TYR A 106 -7.30 -7.54 -10.11
N ARG A 107 -6.74 -8.40 -10.97
CA ARG A 107 -7.22 -9.76 -11.25
C ARG A 107 -6.26 -10.76 -10.60
N THR A 108 -6.78 -11.66 -9.77
CA THR A 108 -6.02 -12.79 -9.21
C THR A 108 -5.86 -13.91 -10.23
N LYS A 109 -5.09 -14.95 -9.89
CA LYS A 109 -4.94 -16.17 -10.71
C LYS A 109 -6.29 -16.80 -11.06
N ASP A 110 -7.18 -16.91 -10.07
CA ASP A 110 -8.53 -17.49 -10.23
C ASP A 110 -9.52 -16.57 -10.96
N GLY A 111 -9.08 -15.42 -11.47
CA GLY A 111 -9.95 -14.48 -12.19
C GLY A 111 -10.80 -13.57 -11.30
N LYS A 112 -10.70 -13.67 -9.97
CA LYS A 112 -11.37 -12.76 -9.03
C LYS A 112 -10.86 -11.34 -9.22
N ILE A 113 -11.77 -10.37 -9.11
CA ILE A 113 -11.47 -8.95 -9.30
C ILE A 113 -11.60 -8.23 -7.97
N ILE A 114 -10.51 -7.58 -7.55
CA ILE A 114 -10.45 -6.75 -6.34
C ILE A 114 -9.91 -5.37 -6.67
N CYS A 115 -10.04 -4.42 -5.74
CA CYS A 115 -9.40 -3.13 -5.89
C CYS A 115 -7.86 -3.27 -5.85
N ALA A 116 -7.17 -2.61 -6.77
CA ALA A 116 -5.71 -2.62 -6.83
C ALA A 116 -5.07 -1.93 -5.62
N ASP A 117 -5.71 -0.89 -5.07
CA ASP A 117 -5.21 -0.17 -3.89
C ASP A 117 -5.36 -1.04 -2.63
N VAL A 118 -6.46 -1.80 -2.54
CA VAL A 118 -6.69 -2.81 -1.47
C VAL A 118 -5.67 -3.96 -1.57
N ASN A 119 -5.40 -4.46 -2.77
CA ASN A 119 -4.37 -5.48 -2.98
C ASN A 119 -2.99 -4.97 -2.51
N GLY A 120 -2.65 -3.73 -2.91
CA GLY A 120 -1.39 -3.10 -2.51
C GLY A 120 -1.27 -2.91 -1.00
N SER A 121 -2.30 -2.39 -0.33
CA SER A 121 -2.28 -2.16 1.12
C SER A 121 -2.12 -3.45 1.91
N TYR A 122 -2.81 -4.52 1.50
CA TYR A 122 -2.64 -5.83 2.14
C TYR A 122 -1.27 -6.44 1.93
N ASN A 123 -0.66 -6.25 0.76
CA ASN A 123 0.70 -6.70 0.51
C ASN A 123 1.74 -5.93 1.34
N ILE A 124 1.54 -4.61 1.56
CA ILE A 124 2.38 -3.83 2.48
C ILE A 124 2.28 -4.41 3.90
N LEU A 125 1.07 -4.69 4.37
CA LEU A 125 0.83 -5.29 5.68
C LEU A 125 1.47 -6.67 5.79
N ARG A 126 1.27 -7.56 4.80
CA ARG A 126 1.88 -8.89 4.77
C ARG A 126 3.41 -8.83 4.79
N LYS A 127 4.00 -7.86 4.09
CA LYS A 127 5.45 -7.69 4.06
C LYS A 127 6.01 -7.21 5.40
N ARG A 128 5.27 -6.37 6.13
CA ARG A 128 5.67 -5.91 7.47
C ARG A 128 5.41 -6.96 8.56
N LYS A 129 4.30 -7.67 8.44
CA LYS A 129 3.80 -8.67 9.39
C LYS A 129 3.33 -9.91 8.61
N PRO A 130 4.23 -10.86 8.30
CA PRO A 130 3.88 -12.08 7.57
C PRO A 130 2.78 -12.89 8.27
N ASP A 131 2.80 -12.90 9.60
CA ASP A 131 1.83 -13.64 10.42
C ASP A 131 0.50 -12.91 10.61
N ALA A 132 0.32 -11.72 10.04
CA ALA A 132 -0.89 -10.90 10.23
C ALA A 132 -2.18 -11.64 9.80
N PHE A 133 -2.07 -12.59 8.87
CA PHE A 133 -3.18 -13.37 8.34
C PHE A 133 -3.10 -14.86 8.69
N ALA A 134 -2.07 -15.31 9.40
CA ALA A 134 -1.82 -16.74 9.65
C ALA A 134 -2.70 -17.33 10.76
N ASN A 135 -3.26 -16.50 11.66
CA ASN A 135 -4.02 -16.94 12.84
C ASN A 135 -5.38 -16.25 12.91
N VAL A 136 -6.32 -16.65 12.05
CA VAL A 136 -7.70 -16.11 12.05
C VAL A 136 -8.40 -16.37 13.40
N ASP A 137 -7.95 -17.36 14.18
CA ASP A 137 -8.73 -17.92 15.29
C ASP A 137 -8.32 -17.47 16.70
N ALA A 138 -7.29 -16.62 16.87
CA ALA A 138 -6.90 -16.19 18.23
C ALA A 138 -6.52 -14.70 18.39
N LYS A 139 -5.87 -14.09 17.39
CA LYS A 139 -5.44 -12.66 17.40
C LYS A 139 -5.25 -12.07 15.99
N GLY A 140 -5.84 -12.68 14.96
CA GLY A 140 -5.65 -12.30 13.56
C GLY A 140 -6.60 -11.22 13.06
N ILE A 141 -6.39 -10.79 11.82
CA ILE A 141 -7.25 -9.83 11.12
C ILE A 141 -8.65 -10.42 10.94
N ALA A 142 -9.64 -9.81 11.60
CA ALA A 142 -11.02 -10.29 11.65
C ALA A 142 -11.82 -10.03 10.37
N ALA A 143 -11.39 -9.11 9.50
CA ALA A 143 -12.15 -8.72 8.31
C ALA A 143 -11.27 -8.16 7.19
N TYR A 144 -11.75 -8.30 5.95
CA TYR A 144 -11.16 -7.68 4.76
C TYR A 144 -12.02 -6.53 4.24
N VAL A 145 -11.40 -5.38 3.95
CA VAL A 145 -12.00 -4.25 3.25
C VAL A 145 -11.96 -4.56 1.76
N VAL A 146 -13.13 -4.72 1.15
CA VAL A 146 -13.24 -5.01 -0.29
C VAL A 146 -13.51 -3.74 -1.09
N GLN A 147 -14.00 -2.69 -0.45
CA GLN A 147 -14.43 -1.44 -1.07
C GLN A 147 -13.76 -0.23 -0.41
N PRO A 148 -12.77 0.41 -1.06
CA PRO A 148 -12.18 1.63 -0.51
C PRO A 148 -13.13 2.82 -0.66
N SER A 149 -13.24 3.63 0.40
CA SER A 149 -13.97 4.90 0.35
C SER A 149 -13.07 6.05 -0.11
N ARG A 150 -13.54 6.87 -1.06
CA ARG A 150 -12.80 8.06 -1.48
C ARG A 150 -13.06 9.20 -0.51
N LEU A 151 -12.03 9.59 0.25
CA LEU A 151 -12.07 10.82 1.02
C LEU A 151 -11.79 12.02 0.09
N ALA A 152 -12.85 12.71 -0.33
CA ALA A 152 -12.72 13.98 -1.02
C ALA A 152 -12.21 15.04 -0.03
N ILE A 153 -11.04 15.61 -0.29
CA ILE A 153 -10.53 16.75 0.45
C ILE A 153 -11.10 17.99 -0.24
N THR A 154 -12.18 18.52 0.29
CA THR A 154 -12.61 19.88 -0.03
C THR A 154 -11.56 20.83 0.54
N VAL A 155 -10.95 21.64 -0.33
CA VAL A 155 -10.03 22.72 0.06
C VAL A 155 -10.86 23.98 0.21
#